data_AF-A0A918XGT2-F1
#
_entry.id   AF-A0A918XGT2-F1
#
_cell.length_a   1.000
_cell.length_b   1.000
_cell.length_c   1.000
_cell.angle_alpha   90.00
_cell.angle_beta   90.00
_cell.angle_gamma   90.00
#
_symmetry.space_group_name_H-M   'P 1'
#
loop_
_entity.id
_entity.type
_entity.pdbx_description
1 polymer ?
#
loop_
_entity_poly.entity_id
_entity_poly.type
_entity_poly.pdbx_seq_one_letter_code
_entity_poly.pdbx_strand_id
1 'polypeptide(L)'
;MKWRDLSECGARTLADGATRVCVRITRHEGLHQDLTGQAWETECETLARLRARWGHRWHIVYTGRTWIATTYRRPGLRPQVESAPTPGRLEKQLTRAPAPRTPLIPDPRNRDG
;
A
#
# COMPACT_ATOMS: atom_id res chain seq x y z
N MET A 1 -32.45 7.27 1.87
CA MET A 1 -31.18 7.33 2.65
C MET A 1 -30.31 6.16 2.25
N LYS A 2 -29.15 6.41 1.62
CA LYS A 2 -28.24 5.36 1.15
C LYS A 2 -27.22 5.12 2.27
N TRP A 3 -27.32 3.99 2.96
CA TRP A 3 -26.34 3.57 3.96
C TRP A 3 -24.98 3.55 3.27
N ARG A 4 -24.07 4.45 3.68
CA ARG A 4 -22.68 4.35 3.23
C ARG A 4 -22.17 3.06 3.85
N ASP A 5 -21.79 2.13 2.98
CA ASP A 5 -21.12 0.91 3.35
C ASP A 5 -19.87 1.32 4.15
N LEU A 6 -19.96 1.25 5.48
CA LEU A 6 -18.86 1.47 6.41
C LEU A 6 -17.98 0.20 6.44
N SER A 7 -17.77 -0.44 5.29
CA SER A 7 -16.84 -1.56 5.19
C SER A 7 -15.47 -1.02 5.60
N GLU A 8 -14.91 -1.59 6.67
CA GLU A 8 -13.73 -1.07 7.34
C GLU A 8 -12.59 -0.85 6.34
N CYS A 9 -12.17 0.41 6.19
CA CYS A 9 -11.12 0.76 5.26
C CYS A 9 -9.76 0.24 5.75
N GLY A 10 -9.14 -0.62 4.93
CA GLY A 10 -7.78 -1.10 5.19
C GLY A 10 -7.64 -1.93 6.46
N ALA A 11 -8.74 -2.47 7.00
CA ALA A 11 -8.72 -3.30 8.19
C ALA A 11 -7.76 -4.48 8.02
N ARG A 12 -6.79 -4.57 8.92
CA ARG A 12 -5.80 -5.63 8.91
C ARG A 12 -5.54 -6.12 10.32
N THR A 13 -5.62 -7.43 10.49
CA THR A 13 -5.14 -8.10 11.70
C THR A 13 -3.61 -8.17 11.64
N LEU A 14 -2.97 -7.56 12.63
CA LEU A 14 -1.54 -7.60 12.84
C LEU A 14 -1.11 -8.96 13.41
N ALA A 15 0.18 -9.24 13.37
CA ALA A 15 0.73 -10.52 13.84
C ALA A 15 0.54 -10.75 15.36
N ASP A 16 0.29 -9.68 16.11
CA ASP A 16 -0.04 -9.69 17.55
C ASP A 16 -1.54 -9.85 17.82
N GLY A 17 -2.36 -10.01 16.77
CA GLY A 17 -3.82 -10.14 16.86
C GLY A 17 -4.57 -8.82 16.95
N ALA A 18 -3.88 -7.66 17.00
CA ALA A 18 -4.54 -6.37 17.01
C ALA A 18 -5.09 -6.01 15.62
N THR A 19 -6.31 -5.47 15.56
CA THR A 19 -6.86 -4.93 14.32
C THR A 19 -6.45 -3.48 14.16
N ARG A 20 -5.74 -3.18 13.07
CA ARG A 20 -5.43 -1.80 12.68
C ARG A 20 -6.45 -1.34 11.64
N VAL A 21 -6.97 -0.12 11.85
CA VAL A 21 -8.01 0.49 11.01
C VAL A 21 -7.50 1.82 10.46
N CYS A 22 -7.78 2.10 9.19
CA CYS A 22 -7.41 3.36 8.57
C CYS A 22 -8.18 4.54 9.21
N VAL A 23 -7.48 5.66 9.41
CA VAL A 23 -8.05 6.93 9.88
C VAL A 23 -9.13 7.46 8.93
N ARG A 24 -8.99 7.16 7.63
CA ARG A 24 -10.06 7.38 6.66
C ARG A 24 -11.07 6.25 6.79
N ILE A 25 -12.20 6.55 7.41
CA ILE A 25 -13.33 5.61 7.56
C ILE A 25 -13.98 5.22 6.23
N THR A 26 -13.79 6.02 5.18
CA THR A 26 -14.26 5.71 3.84
C THR A 26 -13.24 4.83 3.11
N ARG A 27 -13.71 3.70 2.55
CA ARG A 27 -12.90 2.83 1.70
C ARG A 27 -12.16 3.65 0.63
N HIS A 28 -10.85 3.48 0.55
CA HIS A 28 -10.01 4.06 -0.49
C HIS A 28 -8.93 3.06 -0.90
N GLU A 29 -8.33 3.31 -2.05
CA GLU A 29 -7.16 2.58 -2.54
C GLU A 29 -5.88 3.31 -2.15
N GLY A 30 -4.77 2.56 -2.08
CA GLY A 30 -3.43 3.10 -1.91
C GLY A 30 -2.91 3.01 -0.48
N LEU A 31 -2.24 4.06 -0.01
CA LEU A 31 -1.61 4.07 1.30
C LEU A 31 -2.65 4.37 2.40
N HIS A 32 -2.80 3.43 3.33
CA HIS A 32 -3.58 3.58 4.56
C HIS A 32 -2.73 4.18 5.67
N GLN A 33 -3.37 4.82 6.63
CA GLN A 33 -2.69 5.43 7.78
C GLN A 33 -3.56 5.31 9.02
N ASP A 34 -2.97 5.08 10.19
CA ASP A 34 -3.71 4.98 11.46
C ASP A 34 -3.66 6.31 12.22
N LEU A 35 -4.34 6.36 13.37
CA LEU A 35 -4.38 7.54 14.24
C LEU A 35 -3.00 7.93 14.79
N THR A 36 -2.03 7.00 14.80
CA THR A 36 -0.65 7.27 15.23
C THR A 36 0.21 7.82 14.09
N GLY A 37 -0.36 7.93 12.88
CA GLY A 37 0.34 8.37 11.69
C GLY A 37 1.12 7.26 10.98
N GLN A 38 1.02 6.02 11.45
CA GLN A 38 1.70 4.88 10.86
C GLN A 38 1.00 4.47 9.57
N ALA A 39 1.76 4.37 8.47
CA ALA A 39 1.23 4.09 7.15
C ALA A 39 1.48 2.65 6.68
N TRP A 40 0.50 2.04 5.98
CA TRP A 40 0.62 0.71 5.39
C TRP A 40 -0.12 0.59 4.05
N GLU A 41 0.25 -0.42 3.27
CA GLU A 41 -0.55 -0.90 2.13
C GLU A 41 -1.18 -2.24 2.53
N THR A 42 -2.34 -2.56 1.98
CA THR A 42 -2.87 -3.94 2.00
C THR A 42 -2.13 -4.82 0.97
N GLU A 43 -2.27 -6.15 1.06
CA GLU A 43 -1.67 -7.06 0.07
C GLU A 43 -2.19 -6.79 -1.35
N CYS A 44 -3.47 -6.47 -1.49
CA CYS A 44 -4.09 -6.12 -2.77
C CYS A 44 -3.47 -4.85 -3.37
N GLU A 45 -3.25 -3.82 -2.55
CA GLU A 45 -2.65 -2.56 -3.00
C GLU A 45 -1.17 -2.71 -3.32
N THR A 46 -0.43 -3.46 -2.50
CA THR A 46 0.95 -3.80 -2.83
C THR A 46 1.02 -4.55 -4.15
N LEU A 47 0.15 -5.55 -4.39
CA LEU A 47 0.11 -6.25 -5.67
C LEU A 47 -0.22 -5.31 -6.84
N ALA A 48 -1.18 -4.40 -6.68
CA ALA A 48 -1.54 -3.41 -7.70
C ALA A 48 -0.36 -2.49 -8.04
N ARG A 49 0.32 -1.94 -7.02
CA ARG A 49 1.54 -1.12 -7.19
C ARG A 49 2.66 -1.91 -7.88
N LEU A 50 2.87 -3.17 -7.50
CA LEU A 50 3.89 -4.02 -8.10
C LEU A 50 3.58 -4.36 -9.57
N ARG A 51 2.30 -4.59 -9.89
CA ARG A 51 1.85 -4.75 -11.28
C ARG A 51 2.07 -3.48 -12.10
N ALA A 52 1.83 -2.30 -11.54
CA ALA A 52 2.10 -1.03 -12.21
C ALA A 52 3.62 -0.81 -12.43
N ARG A 53 4.46 -1.17 -11.45
CA ARG A 53 5.92 -1.05 -11.54
C ARG A 53 6.53 -2.01 -12.58
N TRP A 54 6.17 -3.28 -12.52
CA TRP A 54 6.81 -4.32 -13.32
C TRP A 54 6.13 -4.50 -14.69
N GLY A 55 4.83 -4.25 -14.77
CA GLY A 55 4.04 -4.46 -15.97
C GLY A 55 3.73 -5.94 -16.24
N HIS A 56 3.00 -6.17 -17.33
CA HIS A 56 2.36 -7.45 -17.64
C HIS A 56 3.34 -8.58 -18.03
N ARG A 57 4.62 -8.26 -18.28
CA ARG A 57 5.64 -9.23 -18.69
C ARG A 57 6.22 -10.05 -17.53
N TRP A 58 5.82 -9.73 -16.31
CA TRP A 58 6.29 -10.38 -15.10
C TRP A 58 5.19 -11.20 -14.44
N HIS A 59 5.57 -12.39 -14.01
CA HIS A 59 4.81 -13.23 -13.09
C HIS A 59 5.21 -12.85 -11.66
N ILE A 60 4.23 -12.39 -10.87
CA ILE A 60 4.43 -11.89 -9.51
C ILE A 60 3.86 -12.91 -8.53
N VAL A 61 4.67 -13.34 -7.57
CA VAL A 61 4.29 -14.30 -6.53
C VAL A 61 4.66 -13.78 -5.15
N TYR A 62 3.80 -14.08 -4.19
CA TYR A 62 4.06 -13.83 -2.77
C TYR A 62 4.58 -15.10 -2.11
N THR A 63 5.75 -15.03 -1.48
CA THR A 63 6.37 -16.18 -0.81
C THR A 63 6.10 -16.22 0.70
N GLY A 64 5.09 -15.49 1.17
CA GLY A 64 4.80 -15.31 2.61
C GLY A 64 5.74 -14.34 3.33
N ARG A 65 6.90 -14.00 2.74
CA ARG A 65 7.87 -13.06 3.34
C ARG A 65 8.40 -11.98 2.39
N THR A 66 8.24 -12.18 1.08
CA THR A 66 8.73 -11.26 0.03
C THR A 66 7.84 -11.38 -1.21
N TRP A 67 7.69 -10.29 -1.95
CA TRP A 67 7.13 -10.34 -3.30
C TRP A 67 8.26 -10.58 -4.30
N ILE A 68 8.12 -11.59 -5.15
CA ILE A 68 9.09 -11.92 -6.19
C ILE A 68 8.41 -11.75 -7.54
N ALA A 69 9.08 -11.05 -8.46
CA ALA A 69 8.70 -10.98 -9.86
C ALA A 69 9.71 -11.74 -10.72
N THR A 70 9.18 -12.54 -11.63
CA THR A 70 9.97 -13.28 -12.61
C THR A 70 9.45 -13.01 -14.01
N THR A 71 10.31 -12.69 -14.97
CA THR A 71 9.84 -12.54 -16.36
C THR A 71 9.38 -13.88 -16.94
N TYR A 72 8.33 -13.88 -17.75
CA TYR A 72 7.95 -15.09 -18.49
C TYR A 72 9.11 -15.61 -19.35
N ARG A 73 9.26 -16.94 -19.42
CA ARG A 73 10.28 -17.56 -20.28
C ARG A 73 10.01 -17.19 -21.74
N ARG A 74 11.01 -16.58 -22.39
CA ARG A 74 11.03 -16.35 -23.83
C ARG A 74 12.21 -17.13 -24.42
N PRO A 75 12.04 -17.80 -25.58
CA PRO A 75 13.15 -18.48 -26.24
C PRO A 75 14.34 -17.53 -26.44
N GLY A 76 15.54 -17.97 -26.09
CA GLY A 76 16.78 -17.19 -26.24
C GLY A 76 17.05 -16.12 -25.17
N LEU A 77 16.15 -15.91 -24.20
CA LEU A 77 16.32 -14.93 -23.12
C LEU A 77 16.36 -15.59 -21.75
N ARG A 78 17.34 -15.18 -20.92
CA ARG A 78 17.41 -15.62 -19.52
C ARG A 78 16.28 -14.97 -18.72
N PRO A 79 15.58 -15.71 -17.84
CA PRO A 79 14.60 -15.13 -16.92
C PRO A 79 15.27 -14.09 -16.01
N GLN A 80 14.64 -12.92 -15.87
CA GLN A 80 15.04 -11.92 -14.89
C GLN A 80 14.22 -12.11 -13.61
N VAL A 81 14.83 -11.84 -12.46
CA VAL A 81 14.21 -11.94 -11.14
C VAL A 81 14.37 -10.61 -10.41
N GLU A 82 13.28 -10.08 -9.90
CA GLU A 82 13.26 -8.91 -9.02
C GLU A 82 12.49 -9.20 -7.74
N SER A 83 12.82 -8.49 -6.66
CA SER A 83 12.14 -8.61 -5.37
C SER A 83 11.64 -7.26 -4.85
N ALA A 84 10.53 -7.26 -4.14
CA ALA A 84 9.98 -6.08 -3.48
C ALA A 84 9.59 -6.38 -2.02
N PRO A 85 9.64 -5.37 -1.13
CA PRO A 85 9.23 -5.52 0.26
C PRO A 85 7.74 -5.86 0.37
N THR A 86 7.40 -6.65 1.39
CA THR A 86 6.01 -6.95 1.78
C THR A 86 5.34 -5.77 2.45
N PRO A 87 4.01 -5.76 2.60
CA PRO A 87 3.32 -4.75 3.39
C PRO A 87 3.97 -4.44 4.75
N GLY A 88 4.30 -5.47 5.53
CA GLY A 88 4.93 -5.27 6.86
C GLY A 88 6.38 -4.79 6.80
N ARG A 89 7.14 -5.12 5.74
CA ARG A 89 8.49 -4.58 5.54
C ARG A 89 8.45 -3.16 4.97
N LEU A 90 7.51 -2.88 4.08
CA LEU A 90 7.25 -1.57 3.53
C LEU A 90 6.83 -0.63 4.66
N GLU A 91 5.91 -1.05 5.53
CA GLU A 91 5.52 -0.32 6.72
C GLU A 91 6.75 0.02 7.59
N LYS A 92 7.60 -0.95 7.93
CA LYS A 92 8.84 -0.68 8.69
C LYS A 92 9.77 0.32 7.99
N GLN A 93 9.82 0.31 6.66
CA GLN A 93 10.58 1.29 5.88
C GLN A 93 9.91 2.67 5.93
N LEU A 94 8.58 2.73 5.86
CA LEU A 94 7.80 3.96 5.95
C LEU A 94 7.85 4.58 7.36
N THR A 95 7.86 3.78 8.42
CA THR A 95 8.08 4.26 9.80
C THR A 95 9.46 4.89 9.98
N ARG A 96 10.47 4.34 9.28
CA ARG A 96 11.84 4.86 9.33
C ARG A 96 12.04 6.05 8.40
N ALA A 97 11.20 6.20 7.39
CA ALA A 97 11.20 7.38 6.53
C ALA A 97 10.66 8.57 7.33
N PRO A 98 11.22 9.78 7.17
CA PRO A 98 10.59 10.97 7.73
C PRO A 98 9.14 11.02 7.23
N ALA A 99 8.21 11.28 8.14
CA ALA A 99 6.77 11.31 7.82
C ALA A 99 6.54 12.10 6.53
N PRO A 100 5.72 11.59 5.58
CA PRO A 100 5.37 12.36 4.40
C PRO A 100 4.76 13.66 4.91
N ARG A 101 5.38 14.80 4.54
CA ARG A 101 4.89 16.12 4.91
C ARG A 101 3.43 16.17 4.50
N THR A 102 2.54 16.31 5.49
CA THR A 102 1.12 16.53 5.28
C THR A 102 0.98 17.58 4.18
N PRO A 103 0.25 17.34 3.08
CA PRO A 103 -0.05 18.41 2.15
C PRO A 103 -0.81 19.45 2.96
N LEU A 104 -0.22 20.64 3.11
CA LEU A 104 -0.89 21.81 3.66
C LEU A 104 -2.09 22.05 2.77
N ILE A 105 -3.27 21.60 3.21
CA ILE A 105 -4.53 22.06 2.65
C ILE A 105 -4.51 23.57 2.90
N PRO A 106 -4.52 24.41 1.85
CA PRO A 106 -4.61 25.84 2.07
C PRO A 106 -5.91 26.13 2.81
N ASP A 107 -5.79 26.84 3.92
CA ASP A 107 -6.93 27.30 4.70
C ASP A 107 -7.91 28.07 3.76
N PRO A 108 -9.19 27.70 3.69
CA PRO A 108 -10.15 28.37 2.81
C PRO A 108 -10.41 29.84 3.18
N ARG A 109 -9.89 30.34 4.30
CA ARG A 109 -10.30 31.64 4.86
C ARG A 109 -9.51 32.86 4.39
N ASN A 110 -8.69 32.77 3.36
CA ASN A 110 -7.98 33.95 2.83
C ASN A 110 -8.25 34.19 1.34
N ARG A 111 -9.53 34.17 0.98
CA ARG A 111 -10.03 34.72 -0.27
C ARG A 111 -11.13 35.73 0.04
N ASP A 112 -10.73 36.87 0.57
CA ASP A 112 -11.36 38.18 0.34
C ASP A 112 -10.51 39.24 1.06
N GLY A 113 -9.85 40.06 0.26
CA GLY A 113 -9.01 41.19 0.64
C GLY A 113 -8.52 41.89 -0.62
#